data_AF-A0A5R2MXN2-F1
#
_entry.id   AF-A0A5R2MXN2-F1
#
_cell.length_a   1.000
_cell.length_b   1.000
_cell.length_c   1.000
_cell.angle_alpha   90.00
_cell.angle_beta   90.00
_cell.angle_gamma   90.00
#
_symmetry.space_group_name_H-M   'P 1'
#
loop_
_entity.id
_entity.type
_entity.pdbx_description
1 polymer ?
#
loop_
_entity_poly.entity_id
_entity_poly.type
_entity_poly.pdbx_seq_one_letter_code
_entity_poly.pdbx_strand_id
1 'polypeptide(L)'
;QAKAALVMDDASPRQRLAAFVTANLNAPIIDARVFSLWATFLGRAGADPALARAHRDGYLGFRNEVEAVVAEVLAAEQHKPDAGELRHHAIAINAIIDGLWIEGCLAGEMFSPGELAA
;
A
#
# COMPACT_ATOMS: atom_id res chain seq x y z
N GLN A 1 -1.06 -11.00 -6.45
CA GLN A 1 -0.34 -9.99 -5.65
C GLN A 1 -0.99 -8.64 -5.89
N ALA A 2 -0.98 -7.72 -4.93
CA ALA A 2 -1.70 -6.45 -4.99
C ALA A 2 -1.49 -5.67 -6.30
N LYS A 3 -0.27 -5.68 -6.87
CA LYS A 3 0.03 -5.06 -8.17
C LYS A 3 -0.84 -5.53 -9.34
N ALA A 4 -1.33 -6.77 -9.31
CA ALA A 4 -2.21 -7.29 -10.36
C ALA A 4 -3.55 -6.54 -10.41
N ALA A 5 -4.00 -5.96 -9.29
CA ALA A 5 -5.20 -5.13 -9.26
C ALA A 5 -5.04 -3.82 -10.05
N LEU A 6 -3.80 -3.35 -10.25
CA LEU A 6 -3.52 -2.11 -10.99
C LEU A 6 -3.59 -2.27 -12.51
N VAL A 7 -3.67 -3.50 -13.03
CA VAL A 7 -3.69 -3.79 -14.48
C VAL A 7 -4.97 -4.51 -14.91
N MET A 8 -6.06 -4.35 -14.15
CA MET A 8 -7.37 -4.88 -14.51
C MET A 8 -7.99 -4.06 -15.65
N ASP A 9 -7.92 -4.57 -16.89
CA ASP A 9 -8.36 -3.87 -18.10
C ASP A 9 -9.86 -3.50 -18.09
N ASP A 10 -10.70 -4.32 -17.44
CA ASP A 10 -12.16 -4.11 -17.37
C ASP A 10 -12.61 -3.26 -16.17
N ALA A 11 -11.67 -2.66 -15.42
CA ALA A 11 -11.97 -1.91 -14.19
C ALA A 11 -11.60 -0.42 -14.32
N SER A 12 -12.50 0.44 -13.82
CA SER A 12 -12.20 1.87 -13.68
C SER A 12 -10.98 2.10 -12.78
N PRO A 13 -10.23 3.21 -12.92
CA PRO A 13 -9.11 3.53 -12.03
C PRO A 13 -9.47 3.49 -10.55
N ARG A 14 -10.69 3.92 -10.20
CA ARG A 14 -11.22 3.87 -8.83
C ARG A 14 -11.37 2.45 -8.33
N GLN A 15 -11.90 1.55 -9.16
CA GLN A 15 -12.02 0.13 -8.82
C GLN A 15 -10.65 -0.54 -8.69
N ARG A 16 -9.69 -0.18 -9.55
CA ARG A 16 -8.29 -0.68 -9.46
C ARG A 16 -7.60 -0.22 -8.17
N LEU A 17 -7.74 1.05 -7.79
CA LEU A 17 -7.20 1.56 -6.53
C LEU A 17 -7.86 0.86 -5.32
N ALA A 18 -9.19 0.71 -5.31
CA ALA A 18 -9.89 -0.01 -4.26
C ALA A 18 -9.40 -1.46 -4.15
N ALA A 19 -9.35 -2.19 -5.28
CA ALA A 19 -8.87 -3.57 -5.32
C ALA A 19 -7.40 -3.68 -4.89
N PHE A 20 -6.56 -2.69 -5.20
CA PHE A 20 -5.17 -2.64 -4.74
C PHE A 20 -5.09 -2.47 -3.22
N VAL A 21 -5.86 -1.55 -2.63
CA VAL A 21 -5.94 -1.36 -1.17
C VAL A 21 -6.43 -2.64 -0.50
N THR A 22 -7.56 -3.19 -0.95
CA THR A 22 -8.14 -4.44 -0.45
C THR A 22 -7.15 -5.61 -0.54
N ALA A 23 -6.38 -5.72 -1.62
CA ALA A 23 -5.41 -6.79 -1.78
C ALA A 23 -4.24 -6.72 -0.78
N ASN A 24 -3.88 -5.53 -0.29
CA ASN A 24 -2.85 -5.34 0.75
C ASN A 24 -3.38 -5.64 2.17
N LEU A 25 -4.71 -5.68 2.35
CA LEU A 25 -5.37 -5.81 3.64
C LEU A 25 -6.11 -7.15 3.80
N ASN A 26 -5.73 -8.17 3.03
CA ASN A 26 -6.29 -9.51 3.11
C ASN A 26 -5.21 -10.56 3.36
N ALA A 27 -5.61 -11.73 3.87
CA ALA A 27 -4.74 -12.89 3.91
C ALA A 27 -4.26 -13.27 2.49
N PRO A 28 -3.01 -13.75 2.31
CA PRO A 28 -2.00 -14.03 3.33
C PRO A 28 -1.08 -12.84 3.65
N ILE A 29 -1.41 -11.61 3.22
CA ILE A 29 -0.54 -10.44 3.44
C ILE A 29 -0.62 -9.97 4.89
N ILE A 30 -1.82 -9.96 5.48
CA ILE A 30 -1.98 -9.83 6.93
C ILE A 30 -1.63 -11.17 7.58
N ASP A 31 -0.45 -11.24 8.18
CA ASP A 31 0.08 -12.44 8.81
C ASP A 31 1.15 -12.07 9.87
N ALA A 32 1.01 -12.61 11.08
CA ALA A 32 1.87 -12.29 12.22
C ALA A 32 3.35 -12.67 12.01
N ARG A 33 3.63 -13.69 11.19
CA ARG A 33 4.99 -14.12 10.85
C ARG A 33 5.63 -13.15 9.85
N VAL A 34 4.88 -12.71 8.84
CA VAL A 34 5.33 -11.66 7.92
C VAL A 34 5.62 -10.37 8.68
N PHE A 35 4.75 -9.99 9.62
CA PHE A 35 4.95 -8.84 10.49
C PHE A 35 6.25 -8.94 11.30
N SER A 36 6.52 -10.08 11.94
CA SER A 36 7.74 -10.28 12.74
C SER A 36 9.04 -10.14 11.92
N LEU A 37 9.03 -10.64 10.68
CA LEU A 37 10.15 -10.46 9.75
C LEU A 37 10.34 -8.99 9.38
N TRP A 38 9.24 -8.29 9.10
CA TRP A 38 9.26 -6.88 8.73
C TRP A 38 9.72 -5.98 9.88
N ALA A 39 9.27 -6.25 11.12
CA ALA A 39 9.71 -5.54 12.32
C ALA A 39 11.22 -5.72 12.57
N THR A 40 11.74 -6.95 12.39
CA THR A 40 13.18 -7.22 12.49
C THR A 40 13.97 -6.47 11.42
N PHE A 41 13.45 -6.45 10.18
CA PHE A 41 14.05 -5.71 9.08
C PHE A 41 14.13 -4.21 9.37
N LEU A 42 13.03 -3.59 9.83
CA LEU A 42 13.01 -2.16 10.19
C LEU A 42 13.97 -1.81 11.31
N GLY A 43 14.00 -2.62 12.37
CA GLY A 43 14.92 -2.40 13.51
C GLY A 43 16.39 -2.41 13.11
N ARG A 44 16.74 -3.08 12.00
CA ARG A 44 18.12 -3.14 11.47
C ARG A 44 18.39 -2.18 10.33
N ALA A 45 17.36 -1.70 9.62
CA ALA A 45 17.52 -0.84 8.46
C ALA A 45 18.30 0.45 8.75
N GLY A 46 18.22 0.99 9.97
CA GLY A 46 18.99 2.18 10.36
C GLY A 46 20.50 1.95 10.51
N ALA A 47 20.93 0.71 10.77
CA ALA A 47 22.32 0.35 11.02
C ALA A 47 22.98 -0.42 9.87
N ASP A 48 22.19 -0.96 8.93
CA ASP A 48 22.66 -1.75 7.80
C ASP A 48 22.33 -1.05 6.47
N PRO A 49 23.34 -0.52 5.74
CA PRO A 49 23.12 0.20 4.49
C PRO A 49 22.42 -0.63 3.40
N ALA A 50 22.62 -1.95 3.38
CA ALA A 50 21.97 -2.81 2.40
C ALA A 50 20.46 -2.92 2.67
N LEU A 51 20.09 -3.05 3.96
CA LEU A 51 18.68 -3.05 4.36
C LEU A 51 18.03 -1.68 4.17
N ALA A 52 18.73 -0.59 4.49
CA ALA A 52 18.25 0.77 4.21
C ALA A 52 17.93 0.98 2.73
N ARG A 53 18.80 0.50 1.84
CA ARG A 53 18.61 0.57 0.40
C ARG A 53 17.41 -0.28 -0.05
N ALA A 54 17.30 -1.51 0.44
CA ALA A 54 16.16 -2.38 0.13
C ALA A 54 14.83 -1.74 0.58
N HIS A 55 14.79 -1.14 1.77
CA HIS A 55 13.62 -0.42 2.27
C HIS A 55 13.25 0.75 1.35
N ARG A 56 14.25 1.59 0.99
CA ARG A 56 14.05 2.74 0.12
C ARG A 56 13.52 2.33 -1.26
N ASP A 57 14.13 1.32 -1.88
CA ASP A 57 13.76 0.85 -3.20
C ASP A 57 12.33 0.27 -3.19
N GLY A 58 11.99 -0.52 -2.16
CA GLY A 58 10.64 -1.06 -1.97
C GLY A 58 9.58 0.02 -1.75
N TYR A 59 9.84 0.95 -0.83
CA TYR A 59 8.95 2.07 -0.53
C TYR A 59 8.68 2.94 -1.75
N LEU A 60 9.74 3.35 -2.47
CA LEU A 60 9.59 4.19 -3.66
C LEU A 60 8.84 3.47 -4.78
N GLY A 61 9.11 2.18 -4.98
CA GLY A 61 8.40 1.36 -5.95
C GLY A 61 6.90 1.29 -5.66
N PHE A 62 6.52 0.98 -4.43
CA PHE A 62 5.11 0.92 -4.03
C PHE A 62 4.43 2.29 -4.12
N ARG A 63 5.07 3.36 -3.61
CA ARG A 63 4.51 4.73 -3.69
C ARG A 63 4.30 5.17 -5.14
N ASN A 64 5.24 4.87 -6.05
CA ASN A 64 5.11 5.22 -7.46
C ASN A 64 3.89 4.53 -8.11
N GLU A 65 3.60 3.28 -7.73
CA GLU A 65 2.43 2.54 -8.22
C GLU A 65 1.11 3.15 -7.73
N VAL A 66 1.06 3.54 -6.45
CA VAL A 66 -0.08 4.27 -5.89
C VAL A 66 -0.26 5.62 -6.58
N GLU A 67 0.83 6.36 -6.79
CA GLU A 67 0.80 7.67 -7.45
C GLU A 67 0.25 7.59 -8.88
N ALA A 68 0.65 6.56 -9.63
CA ALA A 68 0.17 6.33 -10.99
C ALA A 68 -1.34 6.10 -11.04
N VAL A 69 -1.88 5.22 -10.20
CA VAL A 69 -3.33 4.95 -10.19
C VAL A 69 -4.13 6.14 -9.64
N VAL A 70 -3.58 6.90 -8.69
CA VAL A 70 -4.20 8.15 -8.21
C VAL A 70 -4.31 9.17 -9.34
N ALA A 71 -3.28 9.32 -10.17
CA ALA A 71 -3.33 10.20 -11.34
C ALA A 71 -4.44 9.79 -12.31
N GLU A 72 -4.62 8.49 -12.55
CA GLU A 72 -5.69 7.97 -13.39
C GLU A 72 -7.08 8.20 -12.79
N VAL A 73 -7.25 8.03 -11.47
CA VAL A 73 -8.50 8.34 -10.75
C VAL A 73 -8.87 9.80 -10.88
N LEU A 74 -7.94 10.71 -10.58
CA LEU A 74 -8.19 12.15 -10.65
C LEU A 74 -8.46 12.63 -12.08
N ALA A 75 -7.75 12.08 -13.07
CA ALA A 75 -8.01 12.37 -14.47
C ALA A 75 -9.41 11.93 -14.92
N ALA A 76 -9.88 10.76 -14.46
CA ALA A 76 -11.24 10.28 -14.74
C ALA A 76 -12.32 11.20 -14.15
N GLU A 77 -11.99 11.96 -13.10
CA GLU A 77 -12.84 12.97 -12.46
C GLU A 77 -12.65 14.37 -13.03
N GLN A 78 -11.97 14.48 -14.17
CA GLN A 78 -11.65 15.75 -14.84
C GLN A 78 -10.81 16.71 -13.96
N HIS A 79 -10.15 16.18 -12.94
CA HIS A 79 -9.20 16.91 -12.12
C HIS A 79 -7.80 16.84 -12.75
N LYS A 80 -7.02 17.93 -12.65
CA LYS A 80 -5.67 18.03 -13.20
C LYS A 80 -4.68 18.33 -12.08
N PRO A 81 -4.33 17.33 -11.26
CA PRO A 81 -3.44 17.54 -10.13
C PRO A 81 -2.02 17.84 -10.62
N ASP A 82 -1.30 18.64 -9.85
CA ASP A 82 0.14 18.78 -10.05
C ASP A 82 0.93 17.60 -9.45
N ALA A 83 2.23 17.55 -9.72
CA ALA A 83 3.10 16.48 -9.24
C ALA A 83 3.22 16.44 -7.70
N GLY A 84 3.09 17.59 -7.03
CA GLY A 84 3.13 17.69 -5.58
C GLY A 84 1.88 17.09 -4.93
N GLU A 85 0.70 17.38 -5.51
CA GLU A 85 -0.59 16.83 -5.08
C GLU A 85 -0.62 15.31 -5.24
N LEU A 86 -0.22 14.79 -6.41
CA LEU A 86 -0.14 13.35 -6.65
C LEU A 86 0.76 12.64 -5.64
N ARG A 87 1.95 13.22 -5.40
CA ARG A 87 2.90 12.68 -4.43
C ARG A 87 2.32 12.70 -3.01
N HIS A 88 1.61 13.76 -2.64
CA HIS A 88 0.98 13.86 -1.33
C HIS A 88 -0.07 12.76 -1.12
N HIS A 89 -0.98 12.59 -2.08
CA HIS A 89 -1.99 11.54 -2.03
C HIS A 89 -1.37 10.14 -1.97
N ALA A 90 -0.33 9.89 -2.77
CA ALA A 90 0.33 8.59 -2.79
C ALA A 90 1.00 8.25 -1.44
N ILE A 91 1.61 9.25 -0.78
CA ILE A 91 2.16 9.09 0.57
C ILE A 91 1.06 8.81 1.58
N ALA A 92 -0.03 9.58 1.56
CA ALA A 92 -1.13 9.43 2.50
C ALA A 92 -1.77 8.03 2.38
N ILE A 93 -2.04 7.59 1.15
CA ILE A 93 -2.61 6.26 0.89
C ILE A 93 -1.64 5.16 1.34
N ASN A 94 -0.34 5.26 0.99
CA ASN A 94 0.65 4.27 1.44
C ASN A 94 0.70 4.19 2.98
N ALA A 95 0.72 5.33 3.67
CA ALA A 95 0.75 5.38 5.12
C ALA A 95 -0.51 4.78 5.77
N ILE A 96 -1.69 5.00 5.17
CA ILE A 96 -2.95 4.39 5.63
C ILE A 96 -2.89 2.86 5.45
N ILE A 97 -2.41 2.38 4.30
CA ILE A 97 -2.24 0.93 4.06
C ILE A 97 -1.28 0.33 5.09
N ASP A 98 -0.12 0.96 5.34
CA ASP A 98 0.85 0.49 6.34
C ASP A 98 0.23 0.43 7.74
N GLY A 99 -0.51 1.47 8.15
CA GLY A 99 -1.18 1.51 9.45
C GLY A 99 -2.23 0.41 9.62
N LEU A 100 -3.11 0.24 8.63
CA LEU A 100 -4.13 -0.81 8.64
C LEU A 100 -3.51 -2.21 8.59
N TRP A 101 -2.41 -2.39 7.85
CA TRP A 101 -1.68 -3.64 7.80
C TRP A 101 -1.04 -4.00 9.15
N ILE A 102 -0.46 -3.02 9.86
CA ILE A 102 0.08 -3.20 11.22
C ILE A 102 -1.05 -3.62 12.18
N GLU A 103 -2.18 -2.91 12.19
CA GLU A 103 -3.35 -3.24 13.03
C GLU A 103 -3.84 -4.66 12.74
N GLY A 104 -4.02 -5.02 11.47
CA GLY A 104 -4.44 -6.36 11.08
C GLY A 104 -3.48 -7.46 11.52
N CYS A 105 -2.16 -7.18 11.52
CA CYS A 105 -1.16 -8.15 11.94
C CYS A 105 -1.03 -8.29 13.46
N LEU A 106 -1.23 -7.20 14.21
CA LEU A 106 -1.06 -7.17 15.68
C LEU A 106 -2.34 -7.51 16.45
N ALA A 107 -3.49 -7.19 15.86
CA ALA A 107 -4.79 -7.17 16.51
C ALA A 107 -5.89 -7.79 15.64
N GLY A 108 -5.52 -8.72 14.75
CA GLY A 108 -6.43 -9.30 13.76
C GLY A 108 -7.71 -9.89 14.35
N GLU A 109 -7.69 -10.37 15.59
CA GLU A 109 -8.85 -10.89 16.31
C GLU A 109 -9.88 -9.81 16.73
N MET A 110 -9.49 -8.53 16.73
CA MET A 110 -10.38 -7.41 17.03
C MET A 110 -11.28 -7.03 15.83
N PHE A 111 -11.00 -7.55 14.64
CA PHE A 111 -11.67 -7.18 13.40
C PHE A 111 -12.43 -8.37 12.80
N SER A 112 -13.59 -8.10 12.21
CA SER A 112 -14.33 -9.07 11.43
C SER A 112 -13.59 -9.38 10.12
N PRO A 113 -13.80 -10.57 9.51
CA PRO A 113 -13.20 -10.89 8.22
C PRO A 113 -13.51 -9.81 7.17
N GLY A 114 -12.45 -9.20 6.62
CA GLY A 114 -12.54 -8.16 5.59
C GLY A 114 -12.84 -6.75 6.10
N GLU A 115 -13.03 -6.53 7.41
CA GLU A 115 -13.42 -5.22 7.97
C GLU A 115 -12.38 -4.13 7.69
N LEU A 116 -11.09 -4.43 7.77
CA LEU A 116 -10.02 -3.47 7.47
C LEU A 116 -9.95 -3.08 5.99
N ALA A 117 -10.50 -3.92 5.11
CA ALA A 117 -10.41 -3.77 3.66
C ALA A 117 -11.69 -3.20 3.02
N ALA A 118 -12.73 -2.95 3.83
CA ALA A 118 -14.07 -2.54 3.42
C ALA A 118 -14.23 -1.04 3.18
#